data_AF-A0A7S9DDZ5-F1
#
_entry.id   AF-A0A7S9DDZ5-F1
#
_cell.length_a   1.000
_cell.length_b   1.000
_cell.length_c   1.000
_cell.angle_alpha   90.00
_cell.angle_beta   90.00
_cell.angle_gamma   90.00
#
_symmetry.space_group_name_H-M   'P 1'
#
loop_
_entity.id
_entity.type
_entity.pdbx_description
1 polymer ?
#
loop_
_entity_poly.entity_id
_entity_poly.type
_entity_poly.pdbx_seq_one_letter_code
_entity_poly.pdbx_strand_id
1 'polypeptide(L)'
;MMRLSGGRLEGVYGKLRRMSFLALAACFAICPIVGAQADDDDRDRGGESRAYAIGLWGDLPYSDLQAQVGVPNLIADMNDQKLAFTVHDGDLKAGNGTPGSVTPTTCSDALYQQGLGYFNALKSAAMFTTGDNDWTDCDRPANGSFSSRERLDYERKIFFSTDFSLGQRPIKQQVQHDKLCLDHNNQLTGCVENRRWIMKGVVYATLNIQGSCNNRCDTLPDDAEWAARNNANILWMQQTFEVARTYRAAAIMFISQADPGWDQSDATRSPLRDPKSLKETDANPDGFQAFLLALRDEVVAFGRPVAYVHGDSHYFRIDRPFLDAQGRRLENFVRVETFGDNQANGNNDVHWLKVFVDDRSREVFAFQPQIVPANRTAVPAPPKRGDN
;
A
#
# COMPACT_ATOMS: atom_id res chain seq x y z
N MET A 1 61.25 -23.05 -22.81
CA MET A 1 61.54 -22.01 -23.81
C MET A 1 60.88 -20.72 -23.33
N MET A 2 61.70 -19.69 -23.01
CA MET A 2 61.41 -18.27 -22.69
C MET A 2 60.22 -17.91 -21.75
N ARG A 3 60.39 -17.41 -20.50
CA ARG A 3 60.89 -16.07 -20.03
C ARG A 3 60.13 -14.91 -20.73
N LEU A 4 59.60 -13.85 -20.11
CA LEU A 4 59.88 -13.06 -18.88
C LEU A 4 58.69 -12.08 -18.69
N SER A 5 58.28 -11.78 -17.45
CA SER A 5 58.53 -10.53 -16.68
C SER A 5 57.63 -9.34 -17.02
N GLY A 6 57.11 -8.73 -15.95
CA GLY A 6 56.33 -7.51 -15.98
C GLY A 6 57.17 -6.24 -16.13
N GLY A 7 56.45 -5.13 -16.18
CA GLY A 7 56.97 -3.77 -16.20
C GLY A 7 55.88 -2.79 -15.80
N ARG A 8 56.08 -2.15 -14.65
CA ARG A 8 55.40 -0.94 -14.18
C ARG A 8 56.35 0.21 -14.49
N LEU A 9 55.89 1.33 -15.05
CA LEU A 9 56.60 2.61 -14.98
C LEU A 9 55.64 3.80 -15.17
N GLU A 10 56.06 4.90 -14.56
CA GLU A 10 55.31 6.05 -14.09
C GLU A 10 54.98 7.12 -15.15
N GLY A 11 53.94 7.89 -14.86
CA GLY A 11 54.04 9.35 -14.66
C GLY A 11 54.27 10.26 -15.87
N VAL A 12 53.28 11.12 -16.18
CA VAL A 12 53.53 12.47 -16.74
C VAL A 12 52.57 13.50 -16.13
N TYR A 13 53.17 14.59 -15.66
CA TYR A 13 52.62 15.78 -15.04
C TYR A 13 51.80 16.69 -15.99
N GLY A 14 50.71 17.26 -15.46
CA GLY A 14 50.52 18.71 -15.36
C GLY A 14 49.92 19.50 -16.53
N LYS A 15 48.76 20.13 -16.29
CA LYS A 15 48.62 21.61 -16.30
C LYS A 15 47.29 22.09 -15.72
N LEU A 16 47.41 22.88 -14.66
CA LEU A 16 46.38 23.72 -14.04
C LEU A 16 45.78 24.72 -15.03
N ARG A 17 44.48 25.01 -14.89
CA ARG A 17 43.91 26.31 -15.26
C ARG A 17 43.02 26.85 -14.15
N ARG A 18 43.45 27.99 -13.61
CA ARG A 18 42.79 28.85 -12.62
C ARG A 18 41.62 29.58 -13.28
N MET A 19 40.48 29.66 -12.60
CA MET A 19 39.46 30.73 -12.74
C MET A 19 38.99 31.05 -11.31
N SER A 20 39.61 32.01 -10.64
CA SER A 20 39.20 33.44 -10.59
C SER A 20 37.94 33.65 -9.75
N PHE A 21 38.17 33.90 -8.46
CA PHE A 21 37.22 34.47 -7.51
C PHE A 21 36.88 35.91 -7.92
N LEU A 22 35.59 36.22 -7.99
CA LEU A 22 35.08 37.59 -8.01
C LEU A 22 34.38 37.84 -6.68
N ALA A 23 35.03 38.68 -5.87
CA ALA A 23 34.51 39.21 -4.62
C ALA A 23 33.43 40.26 -4.94
N LEU A 24 32.26 40.12 -4.33
CA LEU A 24 31.31 41.22 -4.18
C LEU A 24 31.38 41.70 -2.73
N ALA A 25 31.93 42.90 -2.55
CA ALA A 25 31.82 43.67 -1.33
C ALA A 25 30.44 44.34 -1.29
N ALA A 26 29.68 44.15 -0.22
CA ALA A 26 28.48 44.92 0.06
C ALA A 26 28.47 45.36 1.54
N CYS A 27 28.61 46.68 1.69
CA CYS A 27 28.49 47.58 2.83
C CYS A 27 27.99 47.02 4.18
N PHE A 28 28.83 47.23 5.20
CA PHE A 28 28.44 47.29 6.61
C PHE A 28 27.48 48.48 6.85
N ALA A 29 26.25 48.18 7.28
CA ALA A 29 25.41 49.14 7.99
C ALA A 29 25.43 48.76 9.48
N ILE A 30 26.03 49.64 10.28
CA ILE A 30 26.01 49.58 11.75
C ILE A 30 24.64 50.06 12.21
N CYS A 31 23.88 49.21 12.91
CA CYS A 31 22.68 49.59 13.66
C CYS A 31 22.80 49.03 15.09
N PRO A 32 22.33 49.76 16.11
CA PRO A 32 22.77 49.57 17.49
C PRO A 32 22.18 48.31 18.14
N ILE A 33 22.97 47.72 19.04
CA ILE A 33 22.54 46.68 19.96
C ILE A 33 21.58 47.34 20.96
N VAL A 34 20.28 47.09 20.77
CA VAL A 34 19.28 47.26 21.83
C VAL A 34 19.01 45.87 22.36
N GLY A 35 19.49 45.59 23.57
CA GLY A 35 19.06 44.43 24.33
C GLY A 35 17.57 44.55 24.60
N ALA A 36 16.78 43.67 23.99
CA ALA A 36 15.40 43.45 24.34
C ALA A 36 15.31 42.04 24.93
N GLN A 37 14.70 41.99 26.11
CA GLN A 37 14.52 40.82 26.95
C GLN A 37 13.87 39.68 26.17
N ALA A 38 14.26 38.46 26.53
CA ALA A 38 13.52 37.26 26.18
C ALA A 38 12.14 37.35 26.85
N ASP A 39 11.14 37.81 26.11
CA ASP A 39 9.75 37.46 26.39
C ASP A 39 9.48 36.14 25.64
N ASP A 40 9.47 35.06 26.43
CA ASP A 40 8.76 33.83 26.12
C ASP A 40 7.28 34.18 26.01
N ASP A 41 6.85 34.64 24.84
CA ASP A 41 5.44 34.70 24.49
C ASP A 41 5.08 33.43 23.73
N ASP A 42 4.41 32.56 24.47
CA ASP A 42 3.81 31.31 24.04
C ASP A 42 3.13 31.45 22.68
N ARG A 43 3.56 30.60 21.76
CA ARG A 43 2.97 30.43 20.44
C ARG A 43 1.61 29.73 20.56
N ASP A 44 0.61 30.43 21.05
CA ASP A 44 -0.80 30.06 20.82
C ASP A 44 -1.22 30.49 19.40
N ARG A 45 -0.59 29.88 18.40
CA ARG A 45 -1.27 29.68 17.12
C ARG A 45 -2.12 28.44 17.29
N GLY A 46 -3.34 28.64 17.80
CA GLY A 46 -4.45 27.70 17.74
C GLY A 46 -4.77 27.35 16.28
N GLY A 47 -3.92 26.53 15.67
CA GLY A 47 -4.17 25.95 14.37
C GLY A 47 -5.14 24.79 14.57
N GLU A 48 -6.34 24.93 14.01
CA GLU A 48 -7.38 23.91 13.96
C GLU A 48 -6.78 22.50 13.87
N SER A 49 -7.36 21.57 14.63
CA SER A 49 -6.93 20.18 14.63
C SER A 49 -6.84 19.66 13.18
N ARG A 50 -5.64 19.24 12.79
CA ARG A 50 -5.42 18.54 11.53
C ARG A 50 -5.88 17.10 11.59
N ALA A 51 -6.52 16.67 12.69
CA ALA A 51 -7.02 15.33 12.82
C ALA A 51 -8.16 15.03 11.82
N TYR A 52 -8.26 13.76 11.44
CA TYR A 52 -9.33 13.21 10.61
C TYR A 52 -9.38 11.70 10.78
N ALA A 53 -10.40 11.07 10.19
CA ALA A 53 -10.51 9.61 10.16
C ALA A 53 -10.60 9.12 8.71
N ILE A 54 -10.08 7.93 8.46
CA ILE A 54 -10.20 7.21 7.19
C ILE A 54 -10.73 5.79 7.46
N GLY A 55 -11.31 5.15 6.46
CA GLY A 55 -11.71 3.73 6.52
C GLY A 55 -10.82 2.87 5.64
N LEU A 56 -10.32 1.76 6.16
CA LEU A 56 -9.57 0.73 5.41
C LEU A 56 -10.40 -0.55 5.38
N TRP A 57 -10.49 -1.18 4.21
CA TRP A 57 -11.17 -2.45 3.97
C TRP A 57 -10.52 -3.13 2.75
N GLY A 58 -10.91 -4.36 2.44
CA GLY A 58 -10.15 -5.24 1.55
C GLY A 58 -10.74 -6.63 1.45
N ASP A 59 -10.17 -7.47 0.59
CA ASP A 59 -10.40 -8.93 0.54
C ASP A 59 -11.88 -9.33 0.56
N LEU A 60 -12.73 -8.60 -0.15
CA LEU A 60 -14.18 -8.75 -0.07
C LEU A 60 -14.88 -8.37 -1.38
N PRO A 61 -15.97 -9.06 -1.75
CA PRO A 61 -16.60 -10.21 -1.06
C PRO A 61 -16.07 -11.58 -1.53
N TYR A 62 -16.09 -12.57 -0.64
CA TYR A 62 -15.70 -13.97 -0.89
C TYR A 62 -16.88 -14.96 -0.93
N SER A 63 -18.12 -14.49 -0.72
CA SER A 63 -19.34 -15.28 -0.88
C SER A 63 -20.54 -14.43 -1.28
N ASP A 64 -21.62 -15.07 -1.74
CA ASP A 64 -22.88 -14.39 -2.07
C ASP A 64 -23.45 -13.62 -0.87
N LEU A 65 -23.33 -14.17 0.34
CA LEU A 65 -23.78 -13.50 1.57
C LEU A 65 -22.98 -12.21 1.82
N GLN A 66 -21.65 -12.29 1.66
CA GLN A 66 -20.80 -11.10 1.81
C GLN A 66 -21.11 -10.07 0.71
N ALA A 67 -21.31 -10.51 -0.54
CA ALA A 67 -21.60 -9.63 -1.65
C ALA A 67 -22.96 -8.91 -1.52
N GLN A 68 -24.00 -9.62 -1.10
CA GLN A 68 -25.38 -9.12 -1.08
C GLN A 68 -25.77 -8.45 0.24
N VAL A 69 -25.12 -8.81 1.35
CA VAL A 69 -25.47 -8.32 2.69
C VAL A 69 -24.26 -7.68 3.37
N GLY A 70 -23.14 -8.40 3.42
CA GLY A 70 -21.93 -7.96 4.11
C GLY A 70 -21.41 -6.60 3.67
N VAL A 71 -21.00 -6.50 2.41
CA VAL A 71 -20.40 -5.28 1.82
C VAL A 71 -21.41 -4.12 1.84
N PRO A 72 -22.69 -4.29 1.46
CA PRO A 72 -23.69 -3.23 1.63
C PRO A 72 -23.81 -2.69 3.06
N ASN A 73 -23.82 -3.55 4.08
CA ASN A 73 -23.85 -3.15 5.48
C ASN A 73 -22.56 -2.43 5.91
N LEU A 74 -21.40 -2.91 5.47
CA LEU A 74 -20.10 -2.27 5.73
C LEU A 74 -20.02 -0.87 5.12
N ILE A 75 -20.51 -0.70 3.88
CA ILE A 75 -20.59 0.61 3.22
C ILE A 75 -21.54 1.53 3.99
N ALA A 76 -22.70 1.03 4.42
CA ALA A 76 -23.64 1.81 5.21
C ALA A 76 -23.01 2.29 6.53
N ASP A 77 -22.31 1.40 7.25
CA ASP A 77 -21.63 1.71 8.51
C ASP A 77 -20.54 2.77 8.32
N MET A 78 -19.68 2.65 7.28
CA MET A 78 -18.71 3.69 6.93
C MET A 78 -19.37 5.01 6.53
N ASN A 79 -20.49 4.96 5.82
CA ASN A 79 -21.24 6.14 5.37
C ASN A 79 -21.95 6.90 6.50
N ASP A 80 -22.09 6.30 7.67
CA ASP A 80 -22.59 6.93 8.89
C ASP A 80 -21.46 7.56 9.72
N GLN A 81 -20.20 7.34 9.32
CA GLN A 81 -19.02 7.95 9.92
C GLN A 81 -18.56 9.19 9.13
N LYS A 82 -17.88 10.11 9.83
CA LYS A 82 -17.20 11.25 9.19
C LYS A 82 -15.80 10.83 8.74
N LEU A 83 -15.71 10.18 7.59
CA LEU A 83 -14.45 9.75 6.99
C LEU A 83 -13.99 10.74 5.92
N ALA A 84 -12.72 11.12 5.92
CA ALA A 84 -12.13 11.96 4.88
C ALA A 84 -12.05 11.21 3.54
N PHE A 85 -11.73 9.92 3.61
CA PHE A 85 -11.75 8.98 2.50
C PHE A 85 -11.74 7.53 3.02
N THR A 86 -11.96 6.59 2.12
CA THR A 86 -11.87 5.15 2.33
C THR A 86 -10.88 4.53 1.35
N VAL A 87 -10.23 3.44 1.71
CA VAL A 87 -9.30 2.72 0.83
C VAL A 87 -9.65 1.23 0.85
N HIS A 88 -9.79 0.64 -0.34
CA HIS A 88 -9.86 -0.80 -0.54
C HIS A 88 -8.48 -1.31 -0.99
N ASP A 89 -7.90 -2.25 -0.26
CA ASP A 89 -6.51 -2.69 -0.46
C ASP A 89 -6.34 -3.86 -1.45
N GLY A 90 -7.41 -4.41 -2.01
CA GLY A 90 -7.37 -5.34 -3.15
C GLY A 90 -8.40 -6.44 -3.02
N ASP A 91 -8.49 -7.31 -4.03
CA ASP A 91 -9.33 -8.52 -4.05
C ASP A 91 -10.84 -8.24 -4.04
N LEU A 92 -11.38 -7.96 -5.23
CA LEU A 92 -12.82 -7.76 -5.45
C LEU A 92 -13.66 -9.05 -5.44
N LYS A 93 -13.01 -10.21 -5.25
CA LYS A 93 -13.62 -11.54 -5.21
C LYS A 93 -12.72 -12.53 -4.47
N ALA A 94 -13.26 -13.72 -4.18
CA ALA A 94 -12.47 -14.87 -3.79
C ALA A 94 -11.51 -15.36 -4.89
N GLY A 95 -10.43 -16.05 -4.52
CA GLY A 95 -9.42 -16.53 -5.48
C GLY A 95 -9.94 -17.50 -6.54
N ASN A 96 -11.08 -18.17 -6.30
CA ASN A 96 -11.75 -19.02 -7.28
C ASN A 96 -13.22 -18.63 -7.43
N GLY A 97 -13.72 -18.72 -8.66
CA GLY A 97 -15.13 -18.62 -8.96
C GLY A 97 -15.93 -19.74 -8.31
N THR A 98 -17.14 -19.39 -7.85
CA THR A 98 -18.02 -20.30 -7.13
C THR A 98 -19.13 -20.77 -8.08
N PRO A 99 -19.17 -22.07 -8.46
CA PRO A 99 -20.24 -22.59 -9.31
C PRO A 99 -21.62 -22.38 -8.69
N GLY A 100 -22.56 -21.87 -9.49
CA GLY A 100 -23.94 -21.62 -9.03
C GLY A 100 -24.11 -20.38 -8.15
N SER A 101 -23.07 -19.58 -7.94
CA SER A 101 -23.16 -18.30 -7.24
C SER A 101 -24.16 -17.35 -7.93
N VAL A 102 -24.91 -16.61 -7.11
CA VAL A 102 -25.88 -15.61 -7.58
C VAL A 102 -25.27 -14.21 -7.75
N THR A 103 -23.98 -14.08 -7.47
CA THR A 103 -23.19 -12.86 -7.70
C THR A 103 -21.99 -13.16 -8.62
N PRO A 104 -21.44 -12.14 -9.30
CA PRO A 104 -20.19 -12.28 -10.05
C PRO A 104 -19.04 -12.80 -9.18
N THR A 105 -18.56 -14.01 -9.45
CA THR A 105 -17.41 -14.62 -8.76
C THR A 105 -16.28 -15.03 -9.71
N THR A 106 -16.45 -14.83 -11.02
CA THR A 106 -15.40 -15.01 -12.03
C THR A 106 -14.88 -13.65 -12.51
N CYS A 107 -13.77 -13.60 -13.25
CA CYS A 107 -13.19 -12.34 -13.75
C CYS A 107 -13.91 -11.76 -14.98
N SER A 108 -15.20 -12.05 -15.14
CA SER A 108 -16.03 -11.41 -16.16
C SER A 108 -16.22 -9.92 -15.86
N ASP A 109 -16.60 -9.14 -16.87
CA ASP A 109 -16.83 -7.69 -16.74
C ASP A 109 -17.81 -7.33 -15.60
N ALA A 110 -18.73 -8.23 -15.26
CA ALA A 110 -19.71 -8.06 -14.20
C ALA A 110 -19.07 -7.91 -12.80
N LEU A 111 -17.92 -8.55 -12.55
CA LEU A 111 -17.15 -8.42 -11.31
C LEU A 111 -16.77 -6.95 -11.06
N TYR A 112 -16.14 -6.33 -12.05
CA TYR A 112 -15.65 -4.96 -11.94
C TYR A 112 -16.79 -3.95 -11.89
N GLN A 113 -17.92 -4.22 -12.56
CA GLN A 113 -19.12 -3.38 -12.44
C GLN A 113 -19.73 -3.44 -11.03
N GLN A 114 -19.74 -4.62 -10.40
CA GLN A 114 -20.14 -4.77 -9.01
C GLN A 114 -19.20 -4.01 -8.07
N GLY A 115 -17.88 -4.19 -8.23
CA GLY A 115 -16.87 -3.43 -7.47
C GLY A 115 -17.02 -1.92 -7.63
N LEU A 116 -17.20 -1.44 -8.87
CA LEU A 116 -17.47 -0.01 -9.14
C LEU A 116 -18.75 0.48 -8.46
N GLY A 117 -19.79 -0.36 -8.43
CA GLY A 117 -21.02 -0.08 -7.70
C GLY A 117 -20.79 0.12 -6.21
N TYR A 118 -19.97 -0.74 -5.58
CA TYR A 118 -19.58 -0.60 -4.18
C TYR A 118 -18.81 0.70 -3.93
N PHE A 119 -17.81 1.01 -4.76
CA PHE A 119 -17.04 2.23 -4.59
C PHE A 119 -17.88 3.49 -4.75
N ASN A 120 -18.79 3.52 -5.73
CA ASN A 120 -19.68 4.67 -5.97
C ASN A 120 -20.78 4.83 -4.90
N ALA A 121 -21.05 3.79 -4.10
CA ALA A 121 -21.98 3.87 -2.96
C ALA A 121 -21.37 4.57 -1.73
N LEU A 122 -20.04 4.75 -1.68
CA LEU A 122 -19.36 5.46 -0.59
C LEU A 122 -19.57 6.97 -0.71
N LYS A 123 -20.04 7.61 0.37
CA LYS A 123 -20.28 9.06 0.46
C LYS A 123 -18.97 9.87 0.43
N SER A 124 -17.88 9.29 0.92
CA SER A 124 -16.53 9.88 0.89
C SER A 124 -15.77 9.46 -0.36
N ALA A 125 -14.59 10.05 -0.59
CA ALA A 125 -13.66 9.56 -1.62
C ALA A 125 -13.31 8.09 -1.37
N ALA A 126 -13.26 7.29 -2.43
CA ALA A 126 -12.87 5.88 -2.37
C ALA A 126 -11.62 5.63 -3.23
N MET A 127 -10.55 5.17 -2.59
CA MET A 127 -9.30 4.75 -3.22
C MET A 127 -9.29 3.24 -3.34
N PHE A 128 -8.59 2.75 -4.35
CA PHE A 128 -8.48 1.34 -4.65
C PHE A 128 -7.07 1.03 -5.14
N THR A 129 -6.56 -0.14 -4.78
CA THR A 129 -5.41 -0.79 -5.41
C THR A 129 -5.84 -2.20 -5.82
N THR A 130 -5.25 -2.71 -6.89
CA THR A 130 -5.58 -4.03 -7.46
C THR A 130 -5.07 -5.16 -6.55
N GLY A 131 -5.75 -6.30 -6.56
CA GLY A 131 -5.37 -7.55 -5.92
C GLY A 131 -5.24 -8.74 -6.89
N ASP A 132 -4.64 -9.83 -6.42
CA ASP A 132 -4.35 -10.98 -7.28
C ASP A 132 -5.64 -11.65 -7.76
N ASN A 133 -6.67 -11.65 -6.92
CA ASN A 133 -7.96 -12.27 -7.26
C ASN A 133 -8.74 -11.55 -8.35
N ASP A 134 -8.51 -10.24 -8.52
CA ASP A 134 -9.18 -9.39 -9.50
C ASP A 134 -8.46 -9.33 -10.85
N TRP A 135 -7.17 -9.70 -10.95
CA TRP A 135 -6.53 -9.83 -12.26
C TRP A 135 -5.50 -10.95 -12.43
N THR A 136 -4.57 -11.24 -11.51
CA THR A 136 -3.54 -12.28 -11.78
C THR A 136 -4.15 -13.68 -11.81
N ASP A 137 -5.02 -13.99 -10.85
CA ASP A 137 -5.66 -15.30 -10.69
C ASP A 137 -6.75 -15.56 -11.74
N CYS A 138 -7.05 -14.58 -12.58
CA CYS A 138 -8.10 -14.69 -13.59
C CYS A 138 -7.81 -15.73 -14.67
N ASP A 139 -6.55 -16.13 -14.80
CA ASP A 139 -6.08 -17.24 -15.64
C ASP A 139 -6.55 -18.62 -15.14
N ARG A 140 -6.91 -18.75 -13.86
CA ARG A 140 -7.40 -19.99 -13.28
C ARG A 140 -8.65 -20.47 -14.03
N PRO A 141 -8.77 -21.79 -14.29
CA PRO A 141 -9.98 -22.36 -14.92
C PRO A 141 -11.28 -22.02 -14.17
N ALA A 142 -11.24 -21.98 -12.84
CA ALA A 142 -12.41 -21.63 -12.01
C ALA A 142 -12.85 -20.16 -12.18
N ASN A 143 -11.96 -19.29 -12.65
CA ASN A 143 -12.24 -17.88 -12.89
C ASN A 143 -12.64 -17.60 -14.35
N GLY A 144 -12.69 -18.62 -15.21
CA GLY A 144 -13.05 -18.51 -16.63
C GLY A 144 -11.86 -18.44 -17.59
N SER A 145 -10.63 -18.67 -17.10
CA SER A 145 -9.40 -18.63 -17.90
C SER A 145 -9.23 -17.34 -18.71
N PHE A 146 -9.56 -16.21 -18.10
CA PHE A 146 -9.32 -14.90 -18.69
C PHE A 146 -7.83 -14.62 -18.77
N SER A 147 -7.40 -13.76 -19.69
CA SER A 147 -6.03 -13.27 -19.66
C SER A 147 -5.85 -12.28 -18.50
N SER A 148 -4.97 -12.61 -17.56
CA SER A 148 -4.65 -11.74 -16.42
C SER A 148 -4.25 -10.33 -16.85
N ARG A 149 -3.43 -10.23 -17.90
CA ARG A 149 -2.95 -8.96 -18.44
C ARG A 149 -4.07 -8.11 -19.05
N GLU A 150 -5.03 -8.75 -19.70
CA GLU A 150 -6.19 -8.04 -20.26
C GLU A 150 -7.15 -7.60 -19.14
N ARG A 151 -7.28 -8.38 -18.07
CA ARG A 151 -8.04 -7.99 -16.87
C ARG A 151 -7.41 -6.79 -16.14
N LEU A 152 -6.08 -6.73 -16.03
CA LEU A 152 -5.41 -5.52 -15.50
C LEU A 152 -5.68 -4.29 -16.37
N ASP A 153 -5.62 -4.42 -17.70
CA ASP A 153 -5.95 -3.32 -18.61
C ASP A 153 -7.42 -2.90 -18.49
N TYR A 154 -8.31 -3.85 -18.25
CA TYR A 154 -9.73 -3.57 -17.98
C TYR A 154 -9.91 -2.81 -16.66
N GLU A 155 -9.23 -3.20 -15.58
CA GLU A 155 -9.24 -2.45 -14.31
C GLU A 155 -8.71 -1.02 -14.47
N ARG A 156 -7.60 -0.84 -15.18
CA ARG A 156 -7.06 0.49 -15.51
C ARG A 156 -8.10 1.38 -16.18
N LYS A 157 -8.90 0.79 -17.08
CA LYS A 157 -9.99 1.50 -17.75
C LYS A 157 -11.17 1.81 -16.82
N ILE A 158 -11.55 0.88 -15.95
CA ILE A 158 -12.75 1.03 -15.11
C ILE A 158 -12.49 1.91 -13.89
N PHE A 159 -11.43 1.66 -13.14
CA PHE A 159 -11.17 2.33 -11.87
C PHE A 159 -10.17 3.48 -11.97
N PHE A 160 -9.33 3.49 -13.00
CA PHE A 160 -8.17 4.38 -13.09
C PHE A 160 -8.16 5.28 -14.34
N SER A 161 -9.31 5.44 -15.01
CA SER A 161 -9.44 6.23 -16.26
C SER A 161 -9.30 7.73 -16.09
N THR A 162 -9.34 8.25 -14.87
CA THR A 162 -9.17 9.68 -14.57
C THR A 162 -8.16 9.87 -13.44
N ASP A 163 -7.72 11.11 -13.20
CA ASP A 163 -6.86 11.48 -12.06
C ASP A 163 -7.61 11.54 -10.72
N PHE A 164 -8.90 11.22 -10.69
CA PHE A 164 -9.73 11.32 -9.50
C PHE A 164 -9.98 9.95 -8.88
N SER A 165 -10.08 9.92 -7.56
CA SER A 165 -10.55 8.74 -6.83
C SER A 165 -12.01 8.42 -7.20
N LEU A 166 -12.50 7.26 -6.77
CA LEU A 166 -13.91 6.89 -6.84
C LEU A 166 -14.71 7.53 -5.70
N GLY A 167 -15.98 7.13 -5.56
CA GLY A 167 -16.89 7.59 -4.51
C GLY A 167 -17.59 8.91 -4.85
N GLN A 168 -18.51 9.33 -3.99
CA GLN A 168 -19.38 10.50 -4.25
C GLN A 168 -18.67 11.85 -4.06
N ARG A 169 -17.49 11.85 -3.42
CA ARG A 169 -16.68 13.06 -3.18
C ARG A 169 -15.24 12.82 -3.62
N PRO A 170 -15.02 12.62 -4.91
CA PRO A 170 -13.72 12.20 -5.40
C PRO A 170 -12.67 13.26 -5.15
N ILE A 171 -11.45 12.84 -4.80
CA ILE A 171 -10.29 13.74 -4.67
C ILE A 171 -9.30 13.48 -5.80
N LYS A 172 -8.62 14.55 -6.23
CA LYS A 172 -7.56 14.43 -7.22
C LYS A 172 -6.35 13.69 -6.62
N GLN A 173 -5.83 12.73 -7.36
CA GLN A 173 -4.64 11.96 -7.05
C GLN A 173 -3.55 12.29 -8.08
N GLN A 174 -2.29 12.13 -7.67
CA GLN A 174 -1.17 12.01 -8.59
C GLN A 174 -1.15 10.58 -9.14
N VAL A 175 -0.78 10.46 -10.41
CA VAL A 175 -0.79 9.20 -11.17
C VAL A 175 0.60 8.94 -11.70
N GLN A 176 1.06 7.68 -11.65
CA GLN A 176 2.30 7.27 -12.29
C GLN A 176 2.09 7.08 -13.80
N HIS A 177 2.22 8.16 -14.58
CA HIS A 177 2.07 8.12 -16.03
C HIS A 177 3.32 7.61 -16.80
N ASP A 178 4.44 7.42 -16.09
CA ASP A 178 5.66 6.89 -16.70
C ASP A 178 5.38 5.55 -17.37
N LYS A 179 5.79 5.42 -18.64
CA LYS A 179 5.58 4.21 -19.44
C LYS A 179 6.55 3.11 -19.02
N LEU A 180 6.31 2.53 -17.85
CA LEU A 180 7.18 1.54 -17.20
C LEU A 180 6.50 0.18 -17.04
N CYS A 181 5.16 0.14 -16.98
CA CYS A 181 4.40 -1.10 -16.92
C CYS A 181 4.13 -1.63 -18.34
N LEU A 182 3.73 -2.88 -18.45
CA LEU A 182 3.25 -3.46 -19.70
C LEU A 182 1.72 -3.33 -19.79
N ASP A 183 1.18 -3.38 -21.00
CA ASP A 183 -0.23 -3.70 -21.30
C ASP A 183 -0.37 -5.20 -21.68
N HIS A 184 -1.56 -5.65 -22.09
CA HIS A 184 -1.81 -7.02 -22.54
C HIS A 184 -1.08 -7.41 -23.83
N ASN A 185 -0.67 -6.43 -24.65
CA ASN A 185 0.07 -6.65 -25.89
C ASN A 185 1.59 -6.49 -25.70
N ASN A 186 2.07 -6.54 -24.45
CA ASN A 186 3.47 -6.33 -24.08
C ASN A 186 4.04 -4.97 -24.51
N GLN A 187 3.20 -3.94 -24.66
CA GLN A 187 3.63 -2.57 -24.93
C GLN A 187 3.81 -1.79 -23.63
N LEU A 188 4.80 -0.90 -23.60
CA LEU A 188 4.99 -0.02 -22.45
C LEU A 188 3.82 0.97 -22.31
N THR A 189 3.24 0.99 -21.13
CA THR A 189 2.11 1.83 -20.73
C THR A 189 2.34 2.44 -19.35
N GLY A 190 1.53 3.45 -19.02
CA GLY A 190 1.55 4.07 -17.69
C GLY A 190 1.10 3.08 -16.61
N CYS A 191 1.74 3.11 -15.45
CA CYS A 191 1.32 2.35 -14.27
C CYS A 191 0.19 3.10 -13.53
N VAL A 192 -0.91 3.37 -14.23
CA VAL A 192 -1.95 4.30 -13.80
C VAL A 192 -2.73 3.85 -12.56
N GLU A 193 -2.61 2.60 -12.16
CA GLU A 193 -3.13 2.05 -10.92
C GLU A 193 -2.33 2.49 -9.68
N ASN A 194 -1.09 2.93 -9.85
CA ASN A 194 -0.29 3.53 -8.79
C ASN A 194 -0.70 5.00 -8.59
N ARG A 195 -1.28 5.28 -7.42
CA ARG A 195 -1.84 6.58 -7.04
C ARG A 195 -1.14 7.14 -5.82
N ARG A 196 -1.08 8.46 -5.71
CA ARG A 196 -0.55 9.17 -4.54
C ARG A 196 -1.36 10.41 -4.23
N TRP A 197 -1.58 10.68 -2.96
CA TRP A 197 -2.22 11.92 -2.52
C TRP A 197 -1.63 12.39 -1.20
N ILE A 198 -1.84 13.66 -0.88
CA ILE A 198 -1.37 14.27 0.36
C ILE A 198 -2.59 14.84 1.07
N MET A 199 -2.75 14.48 2.35
CA MET A 199 -3.84 15.00 3.16
C MET A 199 -3.33 15.39 4.55
N LYS A 200 -3.57 16.65 4.92
CA LYS A 200 -3.30 17.23 6.24
C LYS A 200 -1.93 16.81 6.84
N GLY A 201 -0.87 16.84 6.04
CA GLY A 201 0.50 16.56 6.51
C GLY A 201 0.96 15.11 6.36
N VAL A 202 0.14 14.21 5.83
CA VAL A 202 0.49 12.80 5.56
C VAL A 202 0.45 12.51 4.07
N VAL A 203 1.38 11.68 3.59
CA VAL A 203 1.41 11.20 2.20
C VAL A 203 0.87 9.77 2.15
N TYR A 204 0.04 9.49 1.16
CA TYR A 204 -0.56 8.18 0.93
C TYR A 204 -0.23 7.71 -0.48
N ALA A 205 0.04 6.43 -0.67
CA ALA A 205 0.23 5.87 -2.00
C ALA A 205 -0.28 4.43 -2.11
N THR A 206 -0.92 4.11 -3.25
CA THR A 206 -1.20 2.74 -3.64
C THR A 206 -0.03 2.16 -4.43
N LEU A 207 0.18 0.86 -4.30
CA LEU A 207 1.18 0.08 -5.01
C LEU A 207 0.51 -1.19 -5.53
N ASN A 208 0.58 -1.41 -6.84
CA ASN A 208 0.13 -2.65 -7.47
C ASN A 208 1.12 -3.77 -7.16
N ILE A 209 1.09 -4.33 -5.94
CA ILE A 209 1.89 -5.47 -5.48
C ILE A 209 0.92 -6.59 -5.12
N GLN A 210 1.13 -7.75 -5.72
CA GLN A 210 0.13 -8.83 -5.79
C GLN A 210 0.55 -10.04 -4.96
N GLY A 211 -0.42 -10.82 -4.50
CA GLY A 211 -0.22 -12.16 -3.95
C GLY A 211 0.40 -13.11 -4.99
N SER A 212 0.42 -14.39 -4.67
CA SER A 212 0.95 -15.43 -5.58
C SER A 212 2.37 -15.11 -6.09
N CYS A 213 3.27 -14.89 -5.13
CA CYS A 213 4.68 -14.54 -5.38
C CYS A 213 4.86 -13.28 -6.23
N ASN A 214 3.95 -12.31 -6.11
CA ASN A 214 3.93 -11.10 -6.92
C ASN A 214 3.72 -11.38 -8.42
N ASN A 215 2.81 -12.29 -8.77
CA ASN A 215 2.56 -12.78 -10.13
C ASN A 215 3.69 -13.64 -10.73
N ARG A 216 4.50 -14.28 -9.87
CA ARG A 216 5.62 -15.14 -10.28
C ARG A 216 5.40 -16.62 -9.99
N CYS A 217 4.32 -16.97 -9.32
CA CYS A 217 3.90 -18.35 -9.13
C CYS A 217 2.40 -18.50 -9.42
N ASP A 218 1.89 -19.72 -9.25
CA ASP A 218 0.54 -20.15 -9.61
C ASP A 218 0.35 -20.52 -11.10
N THR A 219 -0.73 -20.09 -11.76
CA THR A 219 -1.28 -20.77 -12.95
C THR A 219 -0.56 -20.39 -14.25
N LEU A 220 -0.46 -19.11 -14.59
CA LEU A 220 0.30 -18.56 -15.73
C LEU A 220 1.16 -17.36 -15.28
N PRO A 221 2.23 -17.59 -14.48
CA PRO A 221 3.10 -16.51 -14.03
C PRO A 221 3.74 -15.76 -15.20
N ASP A 222 3.97 -14.45 -15.01
CA ASP A 222 4.49 -13.56 -16.05
C ASP A 222 5.69 -12.75 -15.52
N ASP A 223 6.89 -13.29 -15.67
CA ASP A 223 8.14 -12.66 -15.21
C ASP A 223 8.41 -11.31 -15.90
N ALA A 224 7.97 -11.12 -17.15
CA ALA A 224 8.21 -9.87 -17.88
C ALA A 224 7.31 -8.75 -17.35
N GLU A 225 6.03 -9.08 -17.13
CA GLU A 225 5.08 -8.21 -16.43
C GLU A 225 5.59 -7.83 -15.05
N TRP A 226 5.91 -8.84 -14.23
CA TRP A 226 6.36 -8.63 -12.86
C TRP A 226 7.60 -7.73 -12.83
N ALA A 227 8.60 -8.00 -13.68
CA ALA A 227 9.83 -7.22 -13.68
C ALA A 227 9.56 -5.74 -14.00
N ALA A 228 8.70 -5.46 -14.97
CA ALA A 228 8.30 -4.12 -15.36
C ALA A 228 7.55 -3.40 -14.22
N ARG A 229 6.49 -4.03 -13.69
CA ARG A 229 5.65 -3.48 -12.62
C ARG A 229 6.42 -3.32 -11.30
N ASN A 230 7.22 -4.31 -10.91
CA ASN A 230 8.01 -4.25 -9.67
C ASN A 230 9.02 -3.11 -9.69
N ASN A 231 9.71 -2.89 -10.82
CA ASN A 231 10.60 -1.74 -10.99
C ASN A 231 9.82 -0.41 -10.90
N ALA A 232 8.64 -0.33 -11.51
CA ALA A 232 7.79 0.86 -11.43
C ALA A 232 7.30 1.14 -10.00
N ASN A 233 6.92 0.11 -9.25
CA ASN A 233 6.50 0.21 -7.85
C ASN A 233 7.65 0.67 -6.94
N ILE A 234 8.86 0.13 -7.12
CA ILE A 234 10.04 0.57 -6.37
C ILE A 234 10.32 2.05 -6.62
N LEU A 235 10.30 2.47 -7.88
CA LEU A 235 10.49 3.88 -8.24
C LEU A 235 9.38 4.77 -7.66
N TRP A 236 8.11 4.35 -7.74
CA TRP A 236 6.98 5.09 -7.19
C TRP A 236 7.07 5.24 -5.66
N MET A 237 7.47 4.18 -4.97
CA MET A 237 7.69 4.15 -3.53
C MET A 237 8.81 5.13 -3.13
N GLN A 238 9.97 5.07 -3.80
CA GLN A 238 11.10 5.99 -3.55
C GLN A 238 10.72 7.45 -3.81
N GLN A 239 10.03 7.73 -4.91
CA GLN A 239 9.51 9.07 -5.20
C GLN A 239 8.48 9.53 -4.15
N THR A 240 7.71 8.62 -3.56
CA THR A 240 6.76 8.94 -2.50
C THR A 240 7.49 9.37 -1.22
N PHE A 241 8.59 8.71 -0.87
CA PHE A 241 9.48 9.17 0.20
C PHE A 241 10.14 10.51 -0.11
N GLU A 242 10.56 10.76 -1.36
CA GLU A 242 11.08 12.07 -1.78
C GLU A 242 10.04 13.19 -1.63
N VAL A 243 8.80 12.94 -2.07
CA VAL A 243 7.68 13.87 -1.87
C VAL A 243 7.44 14.11 -0.38
N ALA A 244 7.45 13.06 0.44
CA ALA A 244 7.27 13.18 1.89
C ALA A 244 8.38 14.02 2.54
N ARG A 245 9.64 13.83 2.15
CA ARG A 245 10.78 14.66 2.61
C ARG A 245 10.62 16.12 2.20
N THR A 246 10.29 16.36 0.93
CA THR A 246 10.12 17.70 0.36
C THR A 246 8.96 18.45 1.03
N TYR A 247 7.84 17.76 1.25
CA TYR A 247 6.66 18.30 1.92
C TYR A 247 6.79 18.35 3.44
N ARG A 248 7.87 17.78 4.00
CA ARG A 248 8.07 17.59 5.46
C ARG A 248 6.90 16.86 6.11
N ALA A 249 6.38 15.85 5.43
CA ALA A 249 5.24 15.07 5.88
C ALA A 249 5.52 14.41 7.24
N ALA A 250 4.48 14.33 8.07
CA ALA A 250 4.56 13.68 9.38
C ALA A 250 4.69 12.16 9.24
N ALA A 251 4.07 11.56 8.23
CA ALA A 251 4.08 10.13 7.99
C ALA A 251 3.81 9.78 6.52
N ILE A 252 3.99 8.50 6.19
CA ILE A 252 3.56 7.88 4.94
C ILE A 252 2.66 6.67 5.24
N MET A 253 1.64 6.43 4.42
CA MET A 253 0.91 5.18 4.37
C MET A 253 0.96 4.61 2.95
N PHE A 254 1.53 3.42 2.82
CA PHE A 254 1.47 2.61 1.60
C PHE A 254 0.31 1.63 1.71
N ILE A 255 -0.38 1.39 0.59
CA ILE A 255 -1.48 0.44 0.48
C ILE A 255 -1.22 -0.46 -0.72
N SER A 256 -1.27 -1.77 -0.52
CA SER A 256 -1.06 -2.80 -1.53
C SER A 256 -1.74 -4.08 -1.10
N GLN A 257 -2.11 -4.97 -2.02
CA GLN A 257 -2.84 -6.18 -1.64
C GLN A 257 -1.95 -7.21 -0.93
N ALA A 258 -0.80 -7.55 -1.49
CA ALA A 258 -0.02 -8.69 -1.04
C ALA A 258 0.47 -8.60 0.41
N ASP A 259 0.51 -9.75 1.08
CA ASP A 259 1.34 -9.97 2.26
C ASP A 259 2.71 -10.51 1.83
N PRO A 260 3.74 -9.65 1.73
CA PRO A 260 5.03 -10.08 1.22
C PRO A 260 5.78 -10.95 2.23
N GLY A 261 5.33 -11.08 3.49
CA GLY A 261 6.12 -11.68 4.56
C GLY A 261 7.30 -10.81 5.00
N TRP A 262 7.71 -10.94 6.27
CA TRP A 262 8.59 -9.96 6.92
C TRP A 262 9.72 -10.57 7.74
N ASP A 263 9.48 -11.73 8.34
CA ASP A 263 10.42 -12.45 9.19
C ASP A 263 10.18 -13.97 9.15
N GLN A 264 10.74 -14.70 10.10
CA GLN A 264 10.68 -16.16 10.17
C GLN A 264 9.40 -16.70 10.83
N SER A 265 8.47 -15.83 11.19
CA SER A 265 7.26 -16.20 11.92
C SER A 265 6.02 -15.58 11.30
N ASP A 266 5.22 -16.43 10.67
CA ASP A 266 3.85 -16.09 10.30
C ASP A 266 2.95 -17.29 10.60
N ALA A 267 1.90 -17.07 11.38
CA ALA A 267 0.97 -18.12 11.79
C ALA A 267 -0.21 -18.28 10.83
N THR A 268 -0.23 -17.52 9.74
CA THR A 268 -1.39 -17.39 8.84
C THR A 268 -1.03 -17.93 7.46
N ARG A 269 -0.56 -17.08 6.54
CA ARG A 269 -0.28 -17.46 5.15
C ARG A 269 0.92 -16.76 4.48
N SER A 270 1.58 -15.81 5.15
CA SER A 270 2.69 -15.08 4.52
C SER A 270 3.87 -16.01 4.21
N PRO A 271 4.67 -15.72 3.16
CA PRO A 271 5.96 -16.39 2.99
C PRO A 271 6.88 -16.04 4.16
N LEU A 272 7.67 -17.02 4.63
CA LEU A 272 8.66 -16.80 5.68
C LEU A 272 9.97 -16.29 5.08
N ARG A 273 10.61 -15.32 5.73
CA ARG A 273 11.83 -14.66 5.23
C ARG A 273 12.96 -14.68 6.26
N ASP A 274 14.19 -14.72 5.74
CA ASP A 274 15.35 -14.31 6.55
C ASP A 274 15.27 -12.79 6.79
N PRO A 275 15.19 -12.31 8.05
CA PRO A 275 14.89 -10.90 8.31
C PRO A 275 16.02 -9.93 7.92
N LYS A 276 17.25 -10.43 7.73
CA LYS A 276 18.40 -9.58 7.38
C LYS A 276 18.54 -9.40 5.88
N SER A 277 18.43 -10.49 5.12
CA SER A 277 18.48 -10.49 3.66
C SER A 277 17.12 -10.25 3.00
N LEU A 278 16.03 -10.42 3.75
CA LEU A 278 14.63 -10.40 3.29
C LEU A 278 14.35 -11.42 2.17
N LYS A 279 15.19 -12.44 2.05
CA LYS A 279 15.00 -13.52 1.11
C LYS A 279 13.94 -14.48 1.65
N GLU A 280 13.00 -14.88 0.81
CA GLU A 280 12.10 -16.00 1.09
C GLU A 280 12.88 -17.28 1.42
N THR A 281 12.33 -18.05 2.34
CA THR A 281 12.93 -19.29 2.87
C THR A 281 12.35 -20.55 2.24
N ASP A 282 11.28 -20.42 1.46
CA ASP A 282 10.68 -21.53 0.73
C ASP A 282 11.34 -21.71 -0.66
N ALA A 283 10.73 -22.54 -1.51
CA ALA A 283 11.22 -22.83 -2.86
C ALA A 283 10.53 -22.00 -3.95
N ASN A 284 9.66 -21.06 -3.59
CA ASN A 284 8.93 -20.25 -4.55
C ASN A 284 9.84 -19.17 -5.17
N PRO A 285 9.50 -18.66 -6.36
CA PRO A 285 10.18 -17.49 -6.92
C PRO A 285 9.93 -16.25 -6.05
N ASP A 286 10.99 -15.70 -5.45
CA ASP A 286 10.85 -14.50 -4.61
C ASP A 286 10.53 -13.26 -5.48
N GLY A 287 9.29 -12.79 -5.39
CA GLY A 287 8.80 -11.63 -6.14
C GLY A 287 8.86 -10.31 -5.38
N PHE A 288 9.25 -10.32 -4.10
CA PHE A 288 9.12 -9.16 -3.22
C PHE A 288 10.44 -8.66 -2.63
N GLN A 289 11.49 -9.49 -2.59
CA GLN A 289 12.75 -9.15 -1.91
C GLN A 289 13.32 -7.80 -2.35
N ALA A 290 13.37 -7.51 -3.65
CA ALA A 290 13.91 -6.25 -4.16
C ALA A 290 13.10 -5.04 -3.66
N PHE A 291 11.77 -5.15 -3.63
CA PHE A 291 10.90 -4.11 -3.10
C PHE A 291 11.09 -3.93 -1.59
N LEU A 292 11.13 -5.02 -0.83
CA LEU A 292 11.32 -4.97 0.62
C LEU A 292 12.69 -4.39 1.01
N LEU A 293 13.76 -4.74 0.29
CA LEU A 293 15.08 -4.13 0.50
C LEU A 293 15.04 -2.60 0.28
N ALA A 294 14.44 -2.15 -0.82
CA ALA A 294 14.30 -0.72 -1.11
C ALA A 294 13.41 -0.01 -0.08
N LEU A 295 12.31 -0.63 0.34
CA LEU A 295 11.41 -0.09 1.36
C LEU A 295 12.13 0.04 2.70
N ARG A 296 12.93 -0.96 3.09
CA ARG A 296 13.71 -0.93 4.32
C ARG A 296 14.65 0.27 4.36
N ASP A 297 15.40 0.46 3.27
CA ASP A 297 16.38 1.54 3.17
C ASP A 297 15.69 2.92 3.28
N GLU A 298 14.55 3.09 2.62
CA GLU A 298 13.76 4.33 2.69
C GLU A 298 13.12 4.56 4.07
N VAL A 299 12.59 3.52 4.72
CA VAL A 299 12.02 3.61 6.08
C VAL A 299 13.09 4.05 7.08
N VAL A 300 14.29 3.48 6.99
CA VAL A 300 15.45 3.85 7.82
C VAL A 300 15.84 5.31 7.55
N ALA A 301 15.91 5.72 6.29
CA ALA A 301 16.29 7.08 5.91
C ALA A 301 15.22 8.13 6.28
N PHE A 302 13.94 7.77 6.22
CA PHE A 302 12.83 8.70 6.52
C PHE A 302 12.70 8.99 8.01
N GLY A 303 12.93 8.00 8.88
CA GLY A 303 12.99 8.18 10.34
C GLY A 303 11.69 8.67 10.98
N ARG A 304 10.56 8.57 10.28
CA ARG A 304 9.22 9.00 10.68
C ARG A 304 8.22 7.86 10.47
N PRO A 305 7.00 7.93 11.03
CA PRO A 305 6.01 6.88 10.89
C PRO A 305 5.72 6.48 9.44
N VAL A 306 5.75 5.17 9.17
CA VAL A 306 5.38 4.54 7.91
C VAL A 306 4.41 3.41 8.21
N ALA A 307 3.22 3.45 7.63
CA ALA A 307 2.26 2.35 7.65
C ALA A 307 2.30 1.61 6.31
N TYR A 308 2.24 0.28 6.35
CA TYR A 308 2.03 -0.59 5.19
C TYR A 308 0.72 -1.36 5.41
N VAL A 309 -0.31 -0.96 4.67
CA VAL A 309 -1.65 -1.55 4.70
C VAL A 309 -1.74 -2.62 3.63
N HIS A 310 -2.23 -3.81 4.00
CA HIS A 310 -2.45 -4.90 3.07
C HIS A 310 -3.60 -5.84 3.47
N GLY A 311 -3.89 -6.78 2.59
CA GLY A 311 -4.86 -7.87 2.76
C GLY A 311 -4.17 -9.23 2.60
N ASP A 312 -4.64 -10.04 1.65
CA ASP A 312 -4.05 -11.29 1.13
C ASP A 312 -4.04 -12.46 2.13
N SER A 313 -3.51 -12.27 3.34
CA SER A 313 -3.48 -13.31 4.40
C SER A 313 -4.82 -13.46 5.13
N HIS A 314 -5.75 -12.52 4.95
CA HIS A 314 -7.11 -12.43 5.52
C HIS A 314 -7.19 -12.39 7.05
N TYR A 315 -6.07 -12.18 7.73
CA TYR A 315 -5.98 -12.16 9.17
C TYR A 315 -5.80 -10.72 9.67
N PHE A 316 -6.83 -10.16 10.29
CA PHE A 316 -6.72 -8.84 10.89
C PHE A 316 -5.58 -8.79 11.93
N ARG A 317 -4.58 -7.95 11.67
CA ARG A 317 -3.47 -7.71 12.61
C ARG A 317 -2.82 -6.35 12.40
N ILE A 318 -2.26 -5.85 13.50
CA ILE A 318 -1.49 -4.62 13.52
C ILE A 318 -0.26 -4.89 14.36
N ASP A 319 0.90 -4.91 13.72
CA ASP A 319 2.16 -5.21 14.35
C ASP A 319 3.31 -4.46 13.68
N ARG A 320 4.52 -4.70 14.16
CA ARG A 320 5.74 -4.09 13.61
C ARG A 320 6.68 -5.25 13.30
N PRO A 321 6.59 -5.89 12.13
CA PRO A 321 7.34 -7.11 11.83
C PRO A 321 8.63 -6.81 11.07
N PHE A 322 8.85 -5.58 10.63
CA PHE A 322 10.02 -5.21 9.86
C PHE A 322 11.28 -4.98 10.71
N LEU A 323 12.40 -5.58 10.31
CA LEU A 323 13.71 -5.46 10.95
C LEU A 323 14.71 -4.74 10.03
N ASP A 324 15.65 -4.01 10.62
CA ASP A 324 16.81 -3.53 9.89
C ASP A 324 17.81 -4.66 9.58
N ALA A 325 18.84 -4.37 8.79
CA ALA A 325 19.86 -5.37 8.42
C ALA A 325 20.68 -5.90 9.62
N GLN A 326 20.64 -5.21 10.77
CA GLN A 326 21.28 -5.64 12.02
C GLN A 326 20.34 -6.46 12.91
N GLY A 327 19.07 -6.61 12.53
CA GLY A 327 18.05 -7.33 13.29
C GLY A 327 17.35 -6.48 14.36
N ARG A 328 17.49 -5.15 14.33
CA ARG A 328 16.75 -4.24 15.22
C ARG A 328 15.38 -3.93 14.63
N ARG A 329 14.39 -3.78 15.50
CA ARG A 329 13.02 -3.41 15.11
C ARG A 329 12.99 -2.01 14.51
N LEU A 330 12.36 -1.86 13.34
CA LEU A 330 11.99 -0.55 12.80
C LEU A 330 10.71 -0.09 13.50
N GLU A 331 10.85 0.56 14.65
CA GLU A 331 9.72 0.95 15.51
C GLU A 331 8.79 1.98 14.85
N ASN A 332 9.31 2.74 13.87
CA ASN A 332 8.55 3.68 13.06
C ASN A 332 7.78 3.02 11.90
N PHE A 333 7.91 1.70 11.71
CA PHE A 333 7.16 0.97 10.70
C PHE A 333 6.06 0.12 11.34
N VAL A 334 4.83 0.26 10.84
CA VAL A 334 3.68 -0.56 11.24
C VAL A 334 3.10 -1.28 10.04
N ARG A 335 2.92 -2.60 10.17
CA ARG A 335 2.10 -3.39 9.25
C ARG A 335 0.66 -3.37 9.74
N VAL A 336 -0.26 -3.21 8.82
CA VAL A 336 -1.70 -3.20 9.07
C VAL A 336 -2.33 -4.13 8.05
N GLU A 337 -2.76 -5.30 8.51
CA GLU A 337 -3.60 -6.16 7.69
C GLU A 337 -5.07 -5.85 7.97
N THR A 338 -5.86 -5.63 6.93
CA THR A 338 -7.30 -5.37 7.08
C THR A 338 -8.06 -6.67 7.42
N PHE A 339 -9.37 -6.56 7.63
CA PHE A 339 -10.21 -7.75 7.79
C PHE A 339 -10.35 -8.46 6.45
N GLY A 340 -10.32 -9.79 6.44
CA GLY A 340 -10.61 -10.60 5.27
C GLY A 340 -11.35 -11.89 5.64
N ASP A 341 -11.59 -12.74 4.64
CA ASP A 341 -12.32 -14.00 4.77
C ASP A 341 -11.46 -15.16 5.33
N ASN A 342 -11.27 -15.24 6.66
CA ASN A 342 -10.40 -16.25 7.30
C ASN A 342 -11.15 -17.20 8.26
N GLN A 343 -12.47 -17.16 8.32
CA GLN A 343 -13.23 -18.05 9.21
C GLN A 343 -13.68 -19.32 8.49
N ALA A 344 -13.25 -20.48 9.00
CA ALA A 344 -13.62 -21.80 8.50
C ALA A 344 -15.12 -22.16 8.61
N ASN A 345 -15.96 -21.27 9.17
CA ASN A 345 -17.38 -21.49 9.43
C ASN A 345 -18.31 -20.82 8.39
N GLY A 346 -17.78 -20.13 7.37
CA GLY A 346 -18.58 -19.48 6.32
C GLY A 346 -19.34 -18.23 6.79
N ASN A 347 -18.90 -17.60 7.88
CA ASN A 347 -19.52 -16.40 8.42
C ASN A 347 -19.13 -15.12 7.65
N ASN A 348 -20.00 -14.13 7.78
CA ASN A 348 -19.89 -12.80 7.18
C ASN A 348 -18.89 -11.91 7.96
N ASP A 349 -17.59 -12.22 7.96
CA ASP A 349 -16.54 -11.40 8.59
C ASP A 349 -16.23 -10.14 7.76
N VAL A 350 -17.29 -9.35 7.51
CA VAL A 350 -17.25 -8.17 6.67
C VAL A 350 -17.22 -6.95 7.56
N HIS A 351 -16.00 -6.55 7.89
CA HIS A 351 -15.66 -5.49 8.84
C HIS A 351 -14.63 -4.54 8.24
N TRP A 352 -14.38 -3.42 8.90
CA TRP A 352 -13.44 -2.41 8.41
C TRP A 352 -12.61 -1.84 9.54
N LEU A 353 -11.53 -1.15 9.19
CA LEU A 353 -10.62 -0.52 10.13
C LEU A 353 -10.75 1.01 10.03
N LYS A 354 -11.11 1.65 11.13
CA LYS A 354 -11.08 3.10 11.23
C LYS A 354 -9.68 3.54 11.66
N VAL A 355 -9.07 4.46 10.91
CA VAL A 355 -7.78 5.04 11.27
C VAL A 355 -7.98 6.50 11.60
N PHE A 356 -7.68 6.88 12.85
CA PHE A 356 -7.55 8.27 13.24
C PHE A 356 -6.15 8.73 12.86
N VAL A 357 -6.08 9.84 12.14
CA VAL A 357 -4.85 10.42 11.65
C VAL A 357 -4.67 11.79 12.28
N ASP A 358 -3.56 12.02 12.96
CA ASP A 358 -3.17 13.32 13.53
C ASP A 358 -1.68 13.56 13.31
N ASP A 359 -1.34 14.48 12.40
CA ASP A 359 0.03 14.80 11.99
C ASP A 359 0.88 15.47 13.09
N ARG A 360 0.26 15.82 14.22
CA ARG A 360 0.94 16.35 15.42
C ARG A 360 1.13 15.31 16.51
N SER A 361 0.46 14.16 16.41
CA SER A 361 0.63 13.07 17.35
C SER A 361 1.92 12.30 17.07
N ARG A 362 2.47 11.63 18.09
CA ARG A 362 3.74 10.88 17.98
C ARG A 362 3.65 9.75 16.95
N GLU A 363 2.56 8.98 17.00
CA GLU A 363 2.38 7.79 16.16
C GLU A 363 1.74 8.13 14.81
N VAL A 364 1.13 9.31 14.67
CA VAL A 364 0.34 9.79 13.52
C VAL A 364 -0.91 8.98 13.21
N PHE A 365 -0.85 7.66 13.31
CA PHE A 365 -1.94 6.73 13.05
C PHE A 365 -2.39 6.03 14.33
N ALA A 366 -3.68 6.05 14.62
CA ALA A 366 -4.31 5.23 15.64
C ALA A 366 -5.43 4.40 15.01
N PHE A 367 -5.38 3.08 15.21
CA PHE A 367 -6.21 2.12 14.51
C PHE A 367 -7.32 1.60 15.42
N GLN A 368 -8.56 1.59 14.94
CA GLN A 368 -9.73 1.15 15.68
C GLN A 368 -10.55 0.17 14.82
N PRO A 369 -10.54 -1.13 15.14
CA PRO A 369 -11.35 -2.11 14.44
C PRO A 369 -12.85 -1.79 14.56
N GLN A 370 -13.59 -1.90 13.47
CA GLN A 370 -15.03 -1.61 13.41
C GLN A 370 -15.80 -2.87 13.08
N ILE A 371 -16.34 -3.51 14.12
CA ILE A 371 -17.20 -4.68 13.99
C ILE A 371 -18.62 -4.22 13.64
N VAL A 372 -18.92 -4.26 12.34
CA VAL A 372 -20.20 -3.83 11.75
C VAL A 372 -21.35 -4.60 12.41
N PRO A 373 -22.22 -3.93 13.19
CA PRO A 373 -23.27 -4.61 13.96
C PRO A 373 -24.21 -5.47 13.09
N ALA A 374 -24.54 -4.99 11.90
CA ALA A 374 -25.43 -5.69 10.96
C ALA A 374 -24.79 -6.92 10.29
N ASN A 375 -23.46 -7.08 10.40
CA ASN A 375 -22.74 -8.23 9.86
C ASN A 375 -22.39 -9.27 10.93
N ARG A 376 -22.66 -8.99 12.21
CA ARG A 376 -22.34 -9.91 13.30
C ARG A 376 -23.10 -11.22 13.13
N THR A 377 -22.36 -12.32 13.13
CA THR A 377 -22.96 -13.64 13.30
C THR A 377 -23.63 -13.72 14.67
N ALA A 378 -24.87 -14.19 14.70
CA ALA A 378 -25.56 -14.46 15.96
C ALA A 378 -24.82 -15.57 16.73
N VAL A 379 -24.21 -15.23 17.87
CA VAL A 379 -23.66 -16.21 18.79
C VAL A 379 -24.80 -16.69 19.70
N PRO A 380 -25.10 -18.00 19.77
CA PRO A 380 -26.10 -18.51 20.70
C PRO A 380 -25.78 -18.07 22.13
N ALA A 381 -26.79 -17.68 22.90
CA ALA A 381 -26.58 -17.35 24.31
C ALA A 381 -25.96 -18.56 25.03
N PRO A 382 -24.96 -18.36 25.91
CA PRO A 382 -24.45 -19.46 26.72
C PRO A 382 -25.61 -20.09 27.50
N PRO A 383 -25.64 -21.43 27.66
CA PRO A 383 -26.70 -22.10 28.40
C PRO A 383 -26.79 -21.53 29.81
N LYS A 384 -28.02 -21.37 30.32
CA LYS A 384 -28.22 -20.86 31.68
C LYS A 384 -27.61 -21.86 32.65
N ARG A 385 -26.95 -21.35 33.69
CA ARG A 385 -26.40 -22.17 34.78
C ARG A 385 -27.56 -22.96 35.42
N GLY A 386 -27.65 -24.26 35.14
CA GLY A 386 -28.71 -25.14 35.65
C GLY A 386 -29.28 -26.13 34.66
N ASP A 387 -28.96 -26.03 33.37
CA ASP A 387 -29.48 -26.94 32.32
C ASP A 387 -28.61 -28.19 32.08
N ASN A 388 -27.92 -28.70 33.12
CA ASN A 388 -27.20 -29.99 33.08
C ASN A 388 -27.89 -31.06 33.93
#